data_AF-A0A1I1RME3-F1
#
_entry.id   AF-A0A1I1RME3-F1
#
_cell.length_a   1.000
_cell.length_b   1.000
_cell.length_c   1.000
_cell.angle_alpha   90.00
_cell.angle_beta   90.00
_cell.angle_gamma   90.00
#
_symmetry.space_group_name_H-M   'P 1'
#
loop_
_entity.id
_entity.type
_entity.pdbx_description
1 polymer ?
#
loop_
_entity_poly.entity_id
_entity_poly.type
_entity_poly.pdbx_seq_one_letter_code
_entity_poly.pdbx_strand_id
1 'polypeptide(L)'
;MKQKEIIINGKLSIDAIEMIHEYFKNHTVNGIEEFVMSEKEFLDKYKGTYCLNEWSTIKQYAIYTIDCFMCFKSYDVIIESREKFYTYAEADYRLCGKCFDTNNKLYHSGLGLHLAGDIVSQKSH
;
A
#
# COMPACT_ATOMS: atom_id res chain seq x y z
N MET A 1 0.16 -8.19 5.28
CA MET A 1 -0.14 -6.75 5.41
C MET A 1 -1.55 -6.63 5.96
N LYS A 2 -1.87 -5.56 6.69
CA LYS A 2 -3.22 -5.36 7.20
C LYS A 2 -3.70 -3.93 6.97
N GLN A 3 -4.87 -3.75 6.37
CA GLN A 3 -5.44 -2.40 6.21
C GLN A 3 -5.80 -1.81 7.57
N LYS A 4 -5.34 -0.59 7.84
CA LYS A 4 -5.59 0.16 9.06
C LYS A 4 -6.67 1.21 8.87
N GLU A 5 -6.55 2.05 7.85
CA GLU A 5 -7.49 3.13 7.55
C GLU A 5 -7.39 3.61 6.10
N ILE A 6 -8.41 4.34 5.64
CA ILE A 6 -8.45 5.00 4.33
C ILE A 6 -8.57 6.50 4.58
N ILE A 7 -7.64 7.27 4.02
CA ILE A 7 -7.59 8.73 4.14
C ILE A 7 -8.05 9.37 2.84
N ILE A 8 -9.00 10.29 2.94
CA ILE A 8 -9.57 11.05 1.83
C ILE A 8 -9.32 12.54 2.12
N ASN A 9 -8.45 13.19 1.33
CA ASN A 9 -8.13 14.60 1.52
C ASN A 9 -9.00 15.46 0.60
N GLY A 10 -10.15 15.88 1.11
CA GLY A 10 -11.06 16.76 0.40
C GLY A 10 -12.51 16.56 0.82
N LYS A 11 -13.39 17.36 0.22
CA LYS A 11 -14.83 17.18 0.36
C LYS A 11 -15.36 16.52 -0.91
N LEU A 12 -16.01 15.38 -0.74
CA LEU A 12 -16.58 14.57 -1.81
C LEU A 12 -18.08 14.34 -1.55
N SER A 13 -18.80 13.93 -2.59
CA SER A 13 -20.13 13.33 -2.40
C SER A 13 -20.04 12.03 -1.59
N ILE A 14 -21.17 11.64 -0.98
CA ILE A 14 -21.26 10.37 -0.24
C ILE A 14 -20.96 9.19 -1.18
N ASP A 15 -21.51 9.20 -2.40
CA ASP A 15 -21.29 8.14 -3.40
C ASP A 15 -19.80 8.04 -3.80
N ALA A 16 -19.08 9.15 -3.87
CA ALA A 16 -17.64 9.15 -4.16
C ALA A 16 -16.81 8.61 -2.99
N ILE A 17 -17.21 8.92 -1.75
CA ILE A 17 -16.60 8.32 -0.55
C ILE A 17 -16.81 6.81 -0.54
N GLU A 18 -18.05 6.35 -0.75
CA GLU A 18 -18.39 4.92 -0.81
C GLU A 18 -17.60 4.19 -1.91
N MET A 19 -17.49 4.81 -3.09
CA MET A 19 -16.68 4.29 -4.19
C MET A 19 -15.20 4.13 -3.80
N ILE A 20 -14.60 5.11 -3.12
CA ILE A 20 -13.20 5.01 -2.66
C ILE A 20 -13.04 3.89 -1.62
N HIS A 21 -14.01 3.73 -0.72
CA HIS A 21 -14.02 2.61 0.22
C HIS A 21 -14.10 1.27 -0.51
N GLU A 22 -14.88 1.17 -1.58
CA GLU A 22 -14.95 -0.03 -2.42
C GLU A 22 -13.65 -0.28 -3.20
N TYR A 23 -12.99 0.78 -3.67
CA TYR A 23 -11.68 0.69 -4.34
C TYR A 23 -10.62 0.04 -3.45
N PHE A 24 -10.57 0.41 -2.16
CA PHE A 24 -9.63 -0.18 -1.20
C PHE A 24 -10.20 -1.39 -0.46
N LYS A 25 -11.42 -1.83 -0.76
CA LYS A 25 -12.04 -2.96 -0.06
C LYS A 25 -11.25 -4.23 -0.30
N ASN A 26 -10.80 -4.85 0.79
CA ASN A 26 -10.03 -6.07 0.77
C ASN A 26 -10.72 -7.17 1.58
N HIS A 27 -10.25 -8.39 1.35
CA HIS A 27 -10.59 -9.58 2.13
C HIS A 27 -9.34 -10.42 2.30
N THR A 28 -9.36 -11.37 3.23
CA THR A 28 -8.21 -12.24 3.49
C THR A 28 -8.47 -13.64 2.95
N VAL A 29 -7.60 -14.11 2.05
CA VAL A 29 -7.59 -15.47 1.51
C VAL A 29 -6.25 -16.11 1.88
N ASN A 30 -6.27 -17.23 2.60
CA ASN A 30 -5.05 -17.93 3.05
C ASN A 30 -4.02 -17.04 3.78
N GLY A 31 -4.48 -16.02 4.52
CA GLY A 31 -3.63 -15.09 5.26
C GLY A 31 -3.04 -13.95 4.42
N ILE A 32 -3.38 -13.87 3.13
CA ILE A 32 -3.00 -12.79 2.21
C ILE A 32 -4.20 -11.87 2.02
N GLU A 33 -3.98 -10.56 2.14
CA GLU A 33 -5.02 -9.58 1.79
C GLU A 33 -5.10 -9.41 0.28
N GLU A 34 -6.30 -9.52 -0.27
CA GLU A 34 -6.59 -9.33 -1.69
C GLU A 34 -7.75 -8.35 -1.86
N PHE A 35 -7.73 -7.55 -2.93
CA PHE A 35 -8.85 -6.66 -3.24
C PHE A 35 -10.09 -7.47 -3.62
N VAL A 36 -11.25 -7.07 -3.11
CA VAL A 36 -12.54 -7.76 -3.39
C VAL A 36 -12.88 -7.73 -4.89
N MET A 37 -12.42 -6.71 -5.60
CA MET A 37 -12.70 -6.48 -7.01
C MET A 37 -11.40 -6.16 -7.73
N SER A 38 -11.21 -6.68 -8.95
CA SER A 38 -10.09 -6.28 -9.81
C SER A 38 -10.19 -4.80 -10.21
N GLU A 39 -9.07 -4.20 -10.64
CA GLU A 39 -9.09 -2.79 -11.06
C GLU A 39 -9.96 -2.57 -12.30
N LYS A 40 -9.96 -3.54 -13.22
CA LYS A 40 -10.82 -3.52 -14.39
C LYS A 40 -12.30 -3.53 -14.01
N GLU A 41 -12.73 -4.47 -13.17
CA GLU A 41 -14.13 -4.56 -12.72
C GLU A 41 -14.57 -3.28 -12.01
N PHE A 42 -13.67 -2.67 -11.22
CA PHE A 42 -13.95 -1.41 -10.54
C PHE A 42 -14.15 -0.27 -11.54
N LEU A 43 -13.24 -0.12 -12.49
CA LEU A 43 -13.35 0.90 -13.52
C LEU A 43 -14.58 0.69 -14.40
N ASP A 44 -14.90 -0.55 -14.77
CA ASP A 44 -16.08 -0.89 -15.57
C ASP A 44 -17.38 -0.56 -14.79
N LYS A 45 -17.42 -0.82 -13.48
CA LYS A 45 -18.57 -0.51 -12.61
C LYS A 45 -18.84 0.99 -12.50
N TYR A 46 -17.80 1.81 -12.39
CA TYR A 46 -17.92 3.25 -12.15
C TYR A 46 -17.70 4.11 -13.39
N LYS A 47 -17.51 3.50 -14.56
CA LYS A 47 -17.27 4.22 -15.83
C LYS A 47 -18.38 5.21 -16.14
N GLY A 48 -18.01 6.46 -16.38
CA GLY A 48 -18.96 7.53 -16.74
C GLY A 48 -19.83 8.03 -15.58
N THR A 49 -19.59 7.56 -14.36
CA THR A 49 -20.26 8.08 -13.17
C THR A 49 -19.63 9.40 -12.72
N TYR A 50 -20.43 10.25 -12.07
CA TYR A 50 -19.93 11.52 -11.54
C TYR A 50 -18.95 11.32 -10.37
N CYS A 51 -19.13 10.26 -9.56
CA CYS A 51 -18.25 9.94 -8.45
C CYS A 51 -16.83 9.57 -8.91
N LEU A 52 -16.68 8.88 -10.04
CA LEU A 52 -15.37 8.63 -10.65
C LEU A 52 -14.67 9.93 -11.06
N ASN A 53 -15.42 10.90 -11.60
CA ASN A 53 -14.88 12.20 -11.97
C ASN A 53 -14.44 12.99 -10.73
N GLU A 54 -15.25 13.04 -9.68
CA GLU A 54 -14.87 13.71 -8.42
C GLU A 54 -13.61 13.09 -7.81
N TRP A 55 -13.51 11.76 -7.81
CA TRP A 55 -12.34 11.05 -7.27
C TRP A 55 -11.03 11.45 -7.96
N SER A 56 -11.06 11.70 -9.27
CA SER A 56 -9.86 12.13 -10.02
C SER A 56 -9.29 13.48 -9.59
N THR A 57 -10.04 14.26 -8.79
CA THR A 57 -9.66 15.61 -8.36
C THR A 57 -9.05 15.68 -6.97
N ILE A 58 -9.05 14.58 -6.21
CA ILE A 58 -8.61 14.55 -4.81
C ILE A 58 -7.38 13.65 -4.61
N LYS A 59 -6.74 13.78 -3.44
CA LYS A 59 -5.70 12.85 -3.00
C LYS A 59 -6.27 11.90 -1.95
N GLN A 60 -6.12 10.61 -2.18
CA GLN A 60 -6.53 9.55 -1.28
C GLN A 60 -5.44 8.50 -1.16
N TYR A 61 -5.40 7.82 -0.03
CA TYR A 61 -4.52 6.68 0.19
C TYR A 61 -5.06 5.81 1.31
N ALA A 62 -4.70 4.53 1.28
CA ALA A 62 -4.91 3.62 2.38
C ALA A 62 -3.62 3.47 3.19
N ILE A 63 -3.75 3.33 4.51
CA ILE A 63 -2.65 3.02 5.40
C ILE A 63 -2.71 1.54 5.72
N TYR A 64 -1.59 0.85 5.53
CA TYR A 64 -1.43 -0.55 5.88
C TYR A 64 -0.34 -0.71 6.94
N THR A 65 -0.59 -1.59 7.91
CA THR A 65 0.42 -2.01 8.87
C THR A 65 1.10 -3.28 8.36
N ILE A 66 2.43 -3.28 8.36
CA ILE A 66 3.28 -4.38 7.89
C ILE A 66 4.43 -4.64 8.84
N ASP A 67 4.94 -5.88 8.88
CA ASP A 67 6.05 -6.25 9.75
C ASP A 67 7.39 -6.16 9.02
N CYS A 68 8.38 -5.57 9.69
CA CYS A 68 9.73 -5.49 9.17
C CYS A 68 10.43 -6.84 9.24
N PHE A 69 10.99 -7.30 8.13
CA PHE A 69 11.72 -8.57 8.05
C PHE A 69 12.92 -8.64 9.01
N MET A 70 13.66 -7.54 9.21
CA MET A 70 14.88 -7.55 10.01
C MET A 70 14.66 -7.41 11.52
N CYS A 71 13.72 -6.55 11.94
CA CYS A 71 13.51 -6.25 13.36
C CYS A 71 12.18 -6.74 13.91
N PHE A 72 11.33 -7.33 13.09
CA PHE A 72 10.00 -7.85 13.44
C PHE A 72 9.05 -6.83 14.07
N LYS A 73 9.37 -5.54 14.00
CA LYS A 73 8.49 -4.45 14.42
C LYS A 73 7.55 -4.08 13.28
N SER A 74 6.28 -3.88 13.62
CA SER A 74 5.29 -3.37 12.69
C SER A 74 5.49 -1.88 12.43
N TYR A 75 5.20 -1.45 11.20
CA TYR A 75 5.21 -0.05 10.78
C TYR A 75 4.11 0.21 9.75
N ASP A 76 3.70 1.47 9.64
CA ASP A 76 2.64 1.90 8.75
C ASP A 76 3.23 2.36 7.40
N VAL A 77 2.58 1.96 6.31
CA VAL A 77 2.92 2.37 4.94
C VAL A 77 1.74 3.01 4.25
N ILE A 78 2.02 4.05 3.45
CA ILE A 78 1.04 4.76 2.65
C ILE A 78 0.94 4.11 1.26
N ILE A 79 -0.26 3.61 0.93
CA ILE A 79 -0.61 2.97 -0.32
C ILE A 79 -1.56 3.88 -1.09
N GLU A 80 -1.04 4.55 -2.12
CA GLU A 80 -1.78 5.50 -2.97
C GLU A 80 -2.42 4.85 -4.20
N SER A 81 -1.99 3.62 -4.55
CA SER A 81 -2.49 2.84 -5.67
C SER A 81 -2.44 1.35 -5.36
N ARG A 82 -3.25 0.56 -6.09
CA ARG A 82 -3.21 -0.91 -6.01
C ARG A 82 -1.89 -1.48 -6.52
N GLU A 83 -1.26 -0.86 -7.52
CA GLU A 83 0.10 -1.22 -7.95
C GLU A 83 1.09 -1.13 -6.78
N LYS A 84 1.07 -0.02 -6.04
CA LYS A 84 1.91 0.14 -4.85
C LYS A 84 1.60 -0.90 -3.78
N PHE A 85 0.33 -1.27 -3.60
CA PHE A 85 -0.02 -2.37 -2.71
C PHE A 85 0.71 -3.66 -3.10
N TYR A 86 0.64 -4.07 -4.36
CA TYR A 86 1.28 -5.31 -4.83
C TYR A 86 2.81 -5.26 -4.71
N THR A 87 3.44 -4.10 -4.92
CA THR A 87 4.89 -3.96 -4.66
C THR A 87 5.26 -4.33 -3.22
N TYR A 88 4.39 -4.04 -2.24
CA TYR A 88 4.63 -4.43 -0.85
C TYR A 88 4.16 -5.85 -0.52
N ALA A 89 3.04 -6.27 -1.08
CA ALA A 89 2.46 -7.59 -0.81
C ALA A 89 3.38 -8.71 -1.31
N GLU A 90 3.97 -8.51 -2.49
CA GLU A 90 4.77 -9.49 -3.22
C GLU A 90 6.27 -9.40 -2.94
N ALA A 91 6.75 -8.34 -2.28
CA ALA A 91 8.16 -8.20 -1.95
C ALA A 91 8.68 -9.30 -1.01
N ASP A 92 9.86 -9.83 -1.33
CA ASP A 92 10.59 -10.79 -0.49
C ASP A 92 10.95 -10.18 0.86
N TYR A 93 11.39 -8.92 0.86
CA TYR A 93 11.84 -8.21 2.06
C TYR A 93 11.18 -6.85 2.22
N ARG A 94 10.32 -6.76 3.24
CA ARG A 94 9.73 -5.50 3.72
C ARG A 94 10.57 -4.94 4.86
N LEU A 95 11.22 -3.80 4.66
CA LEU A 95 12.07 -3.16 5.66
C LEU A 95 11.47 -1.85 6.14
N CYS A 96 11.45 -1.63 7.46
CA CYS A 96 11.20 -0.29 7.99
C CYS A 96 12.37 0.63 7.62
N GLY A 97 12.13 1.96 7.55
CA GLY A 97 13.15 2.93 7.12
C GLY A 97 14.47 2.80 7.87
N LYS A 98 14.44 2.62 9.19
CA LYS A 98 15.64 2.41 10.01
C LYS A 98 16.43 1.16 9.61
N CYS A 99 15.77 0.04 9.38
CA CYS A 99 16.44 -1.21 9.01
C CYS A 99 16.99 -1.14 7.59
N PHE A 100 16.27 -0.51 6.67
CA PHE A 100 16.74 -0.27 5.30
C PHE A 100 18.01 0.57 5.29
N ASP A 101 18.01 1.72 5.98
CA ASP A 101 19.17 2.62 6.05
C ASP A 101 20.37 1.95 6.73
N THR A 102 20.11 1.20 7.80
CA THR A 102 21.17 0.46 8.52
C THR A 102 21.77 -0.62 7.65
N ASN A 103 20.96 -1.42 6.97
CA ASN A 103 21.44 -2.48 6.09
C ASN A 103 22.24 -1.90 4.92
N ASN A 104 21.78 -0.82 4.29
CA ASN A 104 22.51 -0.17 3.20
C ASN A 104 23.87 0.36 3.65
N LYS A 105 23.93 1.03 4.81
CA LYS A 105 25.21 1.51 5.37
C LYS A 105 26.19 0.37 5.62
N LEU A 106 25.72 -0.71 6.25
CA LEU A 106 26.56 -1.87 6.53
C LEU A 106 26.96 -2.61 5.26
N TYR A 107 26.09 -2.68 4.26
CA TYR A 107 26.38 -3.34 2.99
C TYR A 107 27.53 -2.66 2.26
N HIS A 108 27.54 -1.33 2.22
CA HIS A 108 28.66 -0.56 1.66
C HIS A 108 29.97 -0.73 2.45
N SER A 109 29.91 -1.12 3.72
CA SER A 109 31.10 -1.46 4.51
C SER A 109 31.44 -2.97 4.51
N GLY A 110 30.77 -3.79 3.69
CA GLY A 110 30.99 -5.24 3.62
C GLY A 110 30.45 -6.05 4.82
N LEU A 111 29.65 -5.45 5.68
CA LEU A 111 29.08 -6.04 6.90
C LEU A 111 27.55 -6.17 6.86
N GLY A 112 26.92 -5.74 5.77
CA GLY A 112 25.46 -5.78 5.60
C GLY A 112 24.98 -7.13 5.08
N LEU A 113 23.69 -7.39 5.27
CA LEU A 113 23.07 -8.58 4.70
C LEU A 113 22.87 -8.37 3.20
N HIS A 114 23.36 -9.33 2.42
CA HIS A 114 22.97 -9.47 1.02
C HIS A 114 21.57 -10.11 0.98
N LEU A 115 20.55 -9.28 0.74
CA LEU A 115 19.17 -9.71 0.58
C LEU A 115 18.93 -9.95 -0.92
N ALA A 116 18.95 -11.21 -1.35
CA ALA A 116 18.66 -11.60 -2.72
C ALA A 116 17.14 -11.65 -2.92
N GLY A 117 16.58 -10.69 -3.66
CA GLY A 117 15.14 -10.56 -3.89
C GLY A 117 14.67 -9.11 -3.93
N ASP A 118 13.36 -8.92 -4.04
CA ASP A 118 12.75 -7.59 -4.08
C ASP A 118 12.66 -6.97 -2.68
N ILE A 119 13.22 -5.76 -2.54
CA ILE A 119 13.28 -5.04 -1.27
C ILE A 119 12.42 -3.78 -1.38
N VAL A 120 11.48 -3.63 -0.45
CA VAL A 120 10.66 -2.43 -0.31
C VAL A 120 10.85 -1.80 1.06
N SER A 121 10.85 -0.47 1.07
CA SER A 121 10.94 0.34 2.28
C SER A 121 10.18 1.64 2.08
N GLN A 122 9.64 2.17 3.17
CA GLN A 122 9.11 3.53 3.18
C GLN A 122 10.30 4.49 3.02
N LYS A 123 10.61 4.87 1.78
CA LYS A 123 11.52 5.99 1.54
C LYS A 123 10.89 7.22 2.17
N SER A 124 11.57 7.77 3.17
CA SER A 124 11.22 9.09 3.69
C SER A 124 11.48 10.08 2.54
N HIS A 125 10.42 10.65 1.98
CA HIS A 125 10.54 11.79 1.07
C HIS A 125 10.83 13.06 1.87
#